data_AF-A0A3C0TDS6-F1
#
_entry.id   AF-A0A3C0TDS6-F1
#
_cell.length_a   1.000
_cell.length_b   1.000
_cell.length_c   1.000
_cell.angle_alpha   90.00
_cell.angle_beta   90.00
_cell.angle_gamma   90.00
#
_symmetry.space_group_name_H-M   'P 1'
#
loop_
_entity.id
_entity.type
_entity.pdbx_description
1 polymer ?
#
loop_
_entity_poly.entity_id
_entity_poly.type
_entity_poly.pdbx_seq_one_letter_code
_entity_poly.pdbx_strand_id
1 'polypeptide(L)'
;HIFTNSASAFADGKTVKRFVDRAGPTADLVDEAGAEGLLKIPVHPIHARYMPDDAKAAMVEDSKLHTPEGIIQAFFETSPNVSVRHRVGENRIPTLLFCGSKEDRFKVPRDWAAKNVPNLTIVDAPVGHASNVQASDSFNEAVKEFVSNHGGLWR
;
A
#
# COMPACT_ATOMS: atom_id res chain seq x y z
N HIS A 1 0.69 -2.45 -15.36
CA HIS A 1 0.08 -2.24 -14.01
C HIS A 1 0.65 -0.99 -13.35
N ILE A 2 -0.01 -0.43 -12.34
CA ILE A 2 0.50 0.70 -11.54
C ILE A 2 0.39 0.33 -10.07
N PHE A 3 1.53 0.28 -9.38
CA PHE A 3 1.63 0.03 -7.94
C PHE A 3 2.09 1.30 -7.24
N THR A 4 1.56 1.54 -6.05
CA THR A 4 2.11 2.47 -5.07
C THR A 4 2.74 1.66 -3.94
N ASN A 5 3.47 2.31 -3.03
CA ASN A 5 4.07 1.72 -1.82
C ASN A 5 3.26 0.56 -1.24
N SER A 6 3.61 -0.67 -1.61
CA SER A 6 2.86 -1.85 -1.22
C SER A 6 3.78 -2.90 -0.61
N ALA A 7 3.57 -3.14 0.68
CA ALA A 7 4.28 -4.15 1.44
C ALA A 7 3.64 -5.51 1.18
N SER A 8 2.35 -5.53 0.83
CA SER A 8 1.56 -6.73 0.60
C SER A 8 1.71 -7.26 -0.83
N ALA A 9 1.76 -6.41 -1.85
CA ALA A 9 1.84 -6.83 -3.27
C ALA A 9 3.07 -7.70 -3.58
N PHE A 10 4.21 -7.40 -2.93
CA PHE A 10 5.46 -8.15 -3.12
C PHE A 10 5.91 -8.88 -1.85
N ALA A 11 5.00 -9.11 -0.89
CA ALA A 11 5.32 -9.73 0.39
C ALA A 11 5.95 -11.12 0.21
N ASP A 12 7.07 -11.35 0.90
CA ASP A 12 7.63 -12.69 1.06
C ASP A 12 6.92 -13.47 2.18
N GLY A 13 7.21 -14.76 2.33
CA GLY A 13 6.56 -15.60 3.34
C GLY A 13 6.74 -15.08 4.77
N LYS A 14 7.88 -14.41 5.08
CA LYS A 14 8.10 -13.79 6.39
C LYS A 14 7.18 -12.59 6.61
N THR A 15 6.99 -11.76 5.60
CA THR A 15 6.10 -10.60 5.64
C THR A 15 4.64 -11.03 5.73
N VAL A 16 4.23 -12.05 4.96
CA VAL A 16 2.90 -12.67 5.05
C VAL A 16 2.65 -13.21 6.45
N LYS A 17 3.61 -13.96 7.02
CA LYS A 17 3.49 -14.46 8.41
C LYS A 17 3.30 -13.31 9.41
N ARG A 18 4.02 -12.20 9.24
CA ARG A 18 3.85 -11.01 10.11
C ARG A 18 2.47 -10.37 10.00
N PHE A 19 1.81 -10.42 8.84
CA PHE A 19 0.44 -9.96 8.71
C PHE A 19 -0.52 -10.86 9.49
N VAL A 20 -0.37 -12.18 9.35
CA VAL A 20 -1.17 -13.18 10.09
C VAL A 20 -0.97 -13.03 11.60
N ASP A 21 0.29 -12.94 12.05
CA ASP A 21 0.63 -12.82 13.48
C ASP A 21 0.10 -11.52 14.12
N ARG A 22 -0.14 -10.46 13.33
CA ARG A 22 -0.68 -9.19 13.82
C ARG A 22 -2.20 -9.11 13.80
N ALA A 23 -2.85 -9.98 13.05
CA ALA A 23 -4.31 -9.94 12.89
C ALA A 23 -5.02 -10.25 14.22
N GLY A 24 -4.52 -11.22 15.00
CA GLY A 24 -5.05 -11.54 16.34
C GLY A 24 -5.00 -10.36 17.32
N PRO A 25 -3.82 -9.79 17.62
CA PRO A 25 -3.72 -8.61 18.49
C PRO A 25 -4.52 -7.39 18.00
N THR A 26 -4.79 -7.29 16.69
CA THR A 26 -5.63 -6.23 16.13
C THR A 26 -7.11 -6.49 16.40
N ALA A 27 -7.54 -7.75 16.33
CA ALA A 27 -8.89 -8.15 16.72
C ALA A 27 -9.11 -7.94 18.23
N ASP A 28 -8.13 -8.29 19.07
CA ASP A 28 -8.23 -8.09 20.53
C ASP A 28 -8.51 -6.62 20.90
N LEU A 29 -7.83 -5.67 20.25
CA LEU A 29 -8.05 -4.23 20.46
C LEU A 29 -9.49 -3.80 20.17
N VAL A 30 -10.10 -4.44 19.18
CA VAL A 30 -11.45 -4.15 18.72
C VAL A 30 -12.49 -4.87 19.57
N ASP A 31 -12.23 -6.11 19.99
CA ASP A 31 -13.09 -6.85 20.91
C ASP A 31 -13.17 -6.17 22.29
N GLU A 32 -12.05 -5.62 22.77
CA GLU A 32 -11.99 -4.92 24.06
C GLU A 32 -12.61 -3.51 24.04
N ALA A 33 -12.45 -2.76 22.95
CA ALA A 33 -12.77 -1.33 22.90
C ALA A 33 -13.79 -0.94 21.82
N GLY A 34 -14.33 -1.90 21.06
CA GLY A 34 -15.23 -1.66 19.95
C GLY A 34 -14.63 -0.71 18.91
N ALA A 35 -15.42 0.27 18.47
CA ALA A 35 -15.00 1.28 17.49
C ALA A 35 -13.78 2.12 17.95
N GLU A 36 -13.62 2.37 19.26
CA GLU A 36 -12.45 3.09 19.79
C GLU A 36 -11.15 2.28 19.65
N GLY A 37 -11.26 0.96 19.55
CA GLY A 37 -10.14 0.07 19.23
C GLY A 37 -9.54 0.36 17.86
N LEU A 38 -10.37 0.74 16.88
CA LEU A 38 -9.94 1.06 15.51
C LEU A 38 -9.00 2.27 15.47
N LEU A 39 -9.22 3.26 16.35
CA LEU A 39 -8.37 4.45 16.43
C LEU A 39 -6.94 4.14 16.86
N LYS A 40 -6.73 3.01 17.56
CA LYS A 40 -5.42 2.56 18.05
C LYS A 40 -4.62 1.78 17.01
N ILE A 41 -5.26 1.33 15.92
CA ILE A 41 -4.59 0.54 14.89
C ILE A 41 -3.57 1.42 14.15
N PRO A 42 -2.32 0.98 13.95
CA PRO A 42 -1.27 1.81 13.35
C PRO A 42 -1.57 2.35 11.95
N VAL A 43 -2.44 1.69 11.18
CA VAL A 43 -2.83 2.15 9.82
C VAL A 43 -3.99 3.15 9.84
N HIS A 44 -4.59 3.42 11.00
CA HIS A 44 -5.66 4.40 11.13
C HIS A 44 -5.17 5.79 10.67
N PRO A 45 -5.95 6.55 9.87
CA PRO A 45 -5.50 7.83 9.29
C PRO A 45 -5.04 8.88 10.31
N ILE A 46 -5.52 8.81 11.56
CA ILE A 46 -5.08 9.69 12.65
C ILE A 46 -3.55 9.66 12.86
N HIS A 47 -2.91 8.51 12.61
CA HIS A 47 -1.47 8.29 12.77
C HIS A 47 -0.65 8.71 11.54
N ALA A 48 -1.29 9.10 10.44
CA ALA A 48 -0.60 9.55 9.24
C ALA A 48 0.06 10.92 9.47
N ARG A 49 1.35 10.91 9.81
CA ARG A 49 2.11 12.12 10.21
C ARG A 49 2.43 13.08 9.07
N TYR A 50 2.57 12.54 7.85
CA TYR A 50 3.04 13.30 6.68
C TYR A 50 1.95 13.51 5.62
N MET A 51 0.69 13.22 5.98
CA MET A 51 -0.44 13.44 5.09
C MET A 51 -0.81 14.93 5.05
N PRO A 52 -1.15 15.51 3.89
CA PRO A 52 -1.78 16.83 3.82
C PRO A 52 -3.00 16.91 4.76
N ASP A 53 -3.21 18.05 5.41
CA ASP A 53 -4.21 18.19 6.48
C ASP A 53 -5.64 17.97 5.98
N ASP A 54 -5.95 18.46 4.78
CA ASP A 54 -7.23 18.29 4.10
C ASP A 54 -7.50 16.81 3.77
N ALA A 55 -6.53 16.13 3.17
CA ALA A 55 -6.62 14.70 2.87
C ALA A 55 -6.73 13.86 4.16
N LYS A 56 -5.97 14.22 5.21
CA LYS A 56 -6.04 13.55 6.50
C LYS A 56 -7.41 13.70 7.14
N ALA A 57 -7.96 14.92 7.14
CA ALA A 57 -9.28 15.18 7.69
C ALA A 57 -10.36 14.38 6.96
N ALA A 58 -10.34 14.35 5.63
CA ALA A 58 -11.25 13.54 4.82
C ALA A 58 -11.13 12.05 5.16
N MET A 59 -9.91 11.49 5.23
CA MET A 59 -9.70 10.09 5.58
C MET A 59 -10.14 9.75 7.02
N VAL A 60 -9.97 10.67 7.97
CA VAL A 60 -10.47 10.49 9.34
C VAL A 60 -12.00 10.52 9.38
N GLU A 61 -12.65 11.37 8.59
CA GLU A 61 -14.10 11.36 8.49
C GLU A 61 -14.61 10.05 7.89
N ASP A 62 -14.05 9.64 6.75
CA ASP A 62 -14.38 8.38 6.08
C ASP A 62 -14.11 7.16 6.98
N SER A 63 -13.10 7.24 7.87
CA SER A 63 -12.79 6.14 8.78
C SER A 63 -13.97 5.77 9.69
N LYS A 64 -14.87 6.71 9.98
CA LYS A 64 -16.08 6.50 10.80
C LYS A 64 -17.15 5.66 10.10
N LEU A 65 -17.04 5.49 8.77
CA LEU A 65 -17.95 4.66 7.98
C LEU A 65 -17.58 3.17 8.04
N HIS A 66 -16.39 2.83 8.54
CA HIS A 66 -15.97 1.44 8.66
C HIS A 66 -16.57 0.77 9.89
N THR A 67 -16.84 -0.54 9.77
CA THR A 67 -17.19 -1.37 10.91
C THR A 67 -15.94 -2.08 11.46
N PRO A 68 -15.85 -2.25 12.80
CA PRO A 68 -14.92 -3.17 13.46
C PRO A 68 -14.66 -4.48 12.71
N GLU A 69 -15.73 -5.20 12.39
CA GLU A 69 -15.68 -6.51 11.74
C GLU A 69 -15.11 -6.40 10.33
N GLY A 70 -15.49 -5.36 9.58
CA GLY A 70 -14.99 -5.13 8.22
C GLY A 70 -13.49 -4.87 8.20
N ILE A 71 -12.97 -4.10 9.15
CA ILE A 71 -11.52 -3.85 9.26
C ILE A 71 -10.78 -5.13 9.64
N ILE A 72 -11.27 -5.88 10.64
CA ILE A 72 -10.65 -7.15 11.04
C ILE A 72 -10.60 -8.12 9.86
N GLN A 73 -11.72 -8.33 9.17
CA GLN A 73 -11.79 -9.22 8.01
C GLN A 73 -10.83 -8.77 6.91
N ALA A 74 -10.71 -7.46 6.65
CA ALA A 74 -9.70 -6.95 5.71
C ALA A 74 -8.27 -7.35 6.12
N PHE A 75 -7.92 -7.31 7.42
CA PHE A 75 -6.61 -7.74 7.90
C PHE A 75 -6.35 -9.23 7.71
N PHE A 76 -7.34 -10.09 7.98
CA PHE A 76 -7.18 -11.54 7.84
C PHE A 76 -7.23 -12.01 6.39
N GLU A 77 -8.13 -11.45 5.60
CA GLU A 77 -8.45 -12.00 4.27
C GLU A 77 -7.67 -11.33 3.13
N THR A 78 -7.31 -10.05 3.26
CA THR A 78 -6.65 -9.34 2.15
C THR A 78 -5.13 -9.35 2.29
N SER A 79 -4.60 -8.79 3.39
CA SER A 79 -3.17 -8.52 3.53
C SER A 79 -2.27 -9.76 3.35
N PRO A 80 -2.64 -10.96 3.85
CA PRO A 80 -1.85 -12.17 3.65
C PRO A 80 -1.96 -12.78 2.24
N ASN A 81 -3.05 -12.50 1.53
CA ASN A 81 -3.45 -13.22 0.31
C ASN A 81 -3.24 -12.44 -0.99
N VAL A 82 -2.89 -11.14 -0.93
CA VAL A 82 -2.75 -10.27 -2.11
C VAL A 82 -1.34 -10.27 -2.74
N SER A 83 -0.39 -11.03 -2.19
CA SER A 83 0.98 -11.05 -2.72
C SER A 83 1.04 -11.74 -4.07
N VAL A 84 1.48 -11.00 -5.09
CA VAL A 84 1.72 -11.51 -6.44
C VAL A 84 3.17 -11.95 -6.65
N ARG A 85 3.98 -11.95 -5.58
CA ARG A 85 5.43 -12.23 -5.62
C ARG A 85 5.80 -13.49 -6.41
N HIS A 86 4.99 -14.55 -6.32
CA HIS A 86 5.23 -15.83 -6.99
C HIS A 86 4.94 -15.80 -8.50
N ARG A 87 4.21 -14.79 -9.00
CA ARG A 87 3.78 -14.67 -10.40
C ARG A 87 4.43 -13.52 -11.14
N VAL A 88 5.20 -12.65 -10.48
CA VAL A 88 5.72 -11.43 -11.14
C VAL A 88 6.55 -11.71 -12.39
N GLY A 89 7.24 -12.86 -12.47
CA GLY A 89 8.01 -13.28 -13.66
C GLY A 89 7.14 -13.60 -14.88
N GLU A 90 5.85 -13.81 -14.69
CA GLU A 90 4.85 -13.97 -15.75
C GLU A 90 4.46 -12.63 -16.38
N ASN A 91 4.81 -11.48 -15.77
CA ASN A 91 4.44 -10.18 -16.30
C ASN A 91 5.05 -9.96 -17.70
N ARG A 92 4.21 -9.56 -18.65
CA ARG A 92 4.60 -9.26 -20.04
C ARG A 92 4.34 -7.81 -20.44
N ILE A 93 3.66 -7.05 -19.59
CA ILE A 93 3.24 -5.68 -19.88
C ILE A 93 4.08 -4.67 -19.08
N PRO A 94 4.18 -3.42 -19.54
CA PRO A 94 4.78 -2.35 -18.74
C PRO A 94 4.13 -2.23 -17.37
N THR A 95 4.96 -2.00 -16.33
CA THR A 95 4.50 -1.81 -14.96
C THR A 95 5.21 -0.61 -14.33
N LEU A 96 4.45 0.25 -13.65
CA LEU A 96 4.96 1.36 -12.86
C LEU A 96 4.90 1.01 -11.37
N LEU A 97 5.97 1.30 -10.63
CA LEU A 97 6.00 1.34 -9.17
C LEU A 97 6.38 2.75 -8.70
N PHE A 98 5.45 3.45 -8.06
CA PHE A 98 5.67 4.76 -7.45
C PHE A 98 5.91 4.61 -5.94
N CYS A 99 7.17 4.76 -5.52
CA CYS A 99 7.63 4.43 -4.18
C CYS A 99 7.97 5.70 -3.37
N GLY A 100 7.55 5.75 -2.11
CA GLY A 100 7.98 6.78 -1.16
C GLY A 100 9.31 6.38 -0.52
N SER A 101 10.35 7.19 -0.68
CA SER A 101 11.72 6.88 -0.24
C SER A 101 11.99 7.09 1.25
N LYS A 102 11.07 7.74 1.99
CA LYS A 102 11.21 8.01 3.44
C LYS A 102 10.73 6.87 4.33
N GLU A 103 10.20 5.79 3.78
CA GLU A 103 9.70 4.65 4.55
C GLU A 103 10.58 3.42 4.32
N ASP A 104 11.47 3.16 5.28
CA ASP A 104 12.45 2.08 5.22
C ASP A 104 11.82 0.70 5.02
N ARG A 105 10.60 0.50 5.53
CA ARG A 105 9.88 -0.78 5.39
C ARG A 105 9.62 -1.15 3.93
N PHE A 106 9.61 -0.18 3.02
CA PHE A 106 9.40 -0.43 1.58
C PHE A 106 10.66 -0.65 0.77
N LYS A 107 11.84 -0.32 1.31
CA LYS A 107 13.11 -0.49 0.57
C LYS A 107 13.31 -1.93 0.13
N VAL A 108 13.08 -2.89 1.02
CA VAL A 108 13.24 -4.33 0.73
C VAL A 108 12.28 -4.81 -0.37
N PRO A 109 10.95 -4.62 -0.30
CA PRO A 109 10.05 -5.05 -1.38
C PRO A 109 10.29 -4.27 -2.68
N ARG A 110 10.65 -2.98 -2.63
CA ARG A 110 11.00 -2.16 -3.80
C ARG A 110 12.24 -2.69 -4.51
N ASP A 111 13.33 -2.96 -3.78
CA ASP A 111 14.58 -3.45 -4.36
C ASP A 111 14.45 -4.89 -4.87
N TRP A 112 13.59 -5.69 -4.23
CA TRP A 112 13.23 -6.98 -4.77
C TRP A 112 12.45 -6.83 -6.08
N ALA A 113 11.47 -5.93 -6.15
CA ALA A 113 10.69 -5.70 -7.36
C ALA A 113 11.59 -5.24 -8.52
N ALA A 114 12.53 -4.33 -8.27
CA ALA A 114 13.52 -3.86 -9.24
C ALA A 114 14.32 -4.99 -9.91
N LYS A 115 14.56 -6.09 -9.18
CA LYS A 115 15.34 -7.23 -9.66
C LYS A 115 14.49 -8.33 -10.30
N ASN A 116 13.20 -8.40 -10.00
CA ASN A 116 12.37 -9.58 -10.29
C ASN A 116 11.14 -9.30 -11.14
N VAL A 117 10.66 -8.06 -11.23
CA VAL A 117 9.48 -7.69 -12.02
C VAL A 117 9.94 -7.27 -13.41
N PRO A 118 9.61 -8.02 -14.48
CA PRO A 118 9.91 -7.61 -15.85
C PRO A 118 9.17 -6.33 -16.22
N ASN A 119 9.79 -5.52 -17.08
CA ASN A 119 9.21 -4.28 -17.62
C ASN A 119 8.78 -3.27 -16.53
N LEU A 120 9.53 -3.22 -15.43
CA LEU A 120 9.26 -2.34 -14.31
C LEU A 120 9.95 -0.98 -14.47
N THR A 121 9.16 0.08 -14.42
CA THR A 121 9.62 1.46 -14.19
C THR A 121 9.41 1.79 -12.73
N ILE A 122 10.43 2.31 -12.06
CA ILE A 122 10.35 2.76 -10.66
C ILE A 122 10.51 4.27 -10.61
N VAL A 123 9.61 4.94 -9.89
CA VAL A 123 9.70 6.36 -9.56
C VAL A 123 9.76 6.49 -8.04
N ASP A 124 10.85 7.02 -7.52
CA ASP A 124 11.04 7.24 -6.09
C ASP A 124 10.71 8.72 -5.76
N ALA A 125 9.83 8.94 -4.77
CA ALA A 125 9.41 10.27 -4.31
C ALA A 125 9.82 10.49 -2.84
N PRO A 126 10.20 11.71 -2.42
CA PRO A 126 10.70 12.02 -1.07
C PRO A 126 9.59 12.09 0.00
N VAL A 127 8.72 11.08 0.03
CA VAL A 127 7.52 10.96 0.87
C VAL A 127 7.43 9.60 1.55
N GLY A 128 6.48 9.43 2.47
CA GLY A 128 6.27 8.22 3.26
C GLY A 128 5.29 7.23 2.61
N HIS A 129 4.52 6.54 3.45
CA HIS A 129 3.70 5.39 3.03
C HIS A 129 2.67 5.71 1.94
N ALA A 130 1.81 6.70 2.16
CA ALA A 130 0.79 7.09 1.20
C ALA A 130 1.38 7.98 0.08
N SER A 131 2.32 7.44 -0.69
CA SER A 131 3.15 8.20 -1.64
C SER A 131 2.32 8.91 -2.71
N ASN A 132 1.23 8.31 -3.17
CA ASN A 132 0.30 8.90 -4.13
C ASN A 132 -0.52 10.07 -3.59
N VAL A 133 -0.71 10.15 -2.27
CA VAL A 133 -1.43 11.28 -1.65
C VAL A 133 -0.44 12.37 -1.25
N GLN A 134 0.70 11.99 -0.68
CA GLN A 134 1.73 12.93 -0.19
C GLN A 134 2.51 13.61 -1.32
N ALA A 135 2.59 12.98 -2.50
CA ALA A 135 3.21 13.54 -3.69
C ALA A 135 2.25 13.44 -4.88
N SER A 136 0.99 13.88 -4.69
CA SER A 136 -0.09 13.76 -5.68
C SER A 136 0.29 14.28 -7.05
N ASP A 137 0.95 15.44 -7.12
CA ASP A 137 1.34 16.05 -8.40
C ASP A 137 2.37 15.18 -9.12
N SER A 138 3.44 14.78 -8.43
CA SER A 138 4.47 13.91 -9.00
C SER A 138 3.95 12.52 -9.35
N PHE A 139 3.02 11.98 -8.55
CA PHE A 139 2.34 10.72 -8.85
C PHE A 139 1.51 10.84 -10.13
N ASN A 140 0.68 11.88 -10.24
CA ASN A 140 -0.16 12.12 -11.41
C ASN A 140 0.67 12.29 -12.68
N GLU A 141 1.76 13.05 -12.62
CA GLU A 141 2.66 13.21 -13.76
C GLU A 141 3.34 11.89 -14.16
N ALA A 142 3.84 11.11 -13.19
CA ALA A 142 4.41 9.80 -13.46
C ALA A 142 3.39 8.83 -14.11
N VAL A 143 2.13 8.87 -13.67
CA VAL A 143 1.05 8.07 -14.27
C VAL A 143 0.74 8.55 -15.69
N LYS A 144 0.60 9.86 -15.91
CA LYS A 144 0.34 10.42 -17.25
C LYS A 144 1.45 10.06 -18.23
N GLU A 145 2.71 10.23 -17.83
CA GLU A 145 3.87 9.88 -18.64
C GLU A 145 3.87 8.38 -18.96
N PHE A 146 3.71 7.53 -17.95
CA PHE A 146 3.67 6.08 -18.11
C PHE A 146 2.55 5.62 -19.06
N VAL A 147 1.33 6.17 -18.89
CA VAL A 147 0.20 5.84 -19.76
C VAL A 147 0.41 6.40 -21.17
N SER A 148 0.98 7.58 -21.34
CA SER A 148 1.28 8.14 -22.67
C SER A 148 2.30 7.27 -23.42
N ASN A 149 3.38 6.85 -22.75
CA ASN A 149 4.45 6.06 -23.33
C ASN A 149 4.04 4.62 -23.68
N HIS A 150 2.98 4.10 -23.07
CA HIS A 150 2.55 2.71 -23.23
C HIS A 150 1.08 2.55 -23.68
N GLY A 151 0.34 3.64 -23.84
CA GLY A 151 -1.09 3.64 -24.18
C GLY A 151 -1.39 3.11 -25.59
N GLY A 152 -0.39 3.11 -26.48
CA GLY A 152 -0.47 2.53 -27.81
C GLY A 152 -0.25 1.02 -27.88
N LEU A 153 0.25 0.38 -26.82
CA LEU A 153 0.58 -1.07 -26.78
C LEU A 153 -0.65 -1.97 -26.52
N TRP A 154 -1.84 -1.39 -26.42
CA TRP A 154 -3.10 -2.07 -26.12
C TRP A 154 -4.08 -2.09 -27.32
N ARG A 155 -3.61 -1.75 -28.52
CA ARG A 155 -4.35 -1.89 -29.78
C ARG A 155 -3.87 -3.10 -30.55
#